data_AF-A0A414DIX6-F1
#
_entry.id   AF-A0A414DIX6-F1
#
_cell.length_a   1.000
_cell.length_b   1.000
_cell.length_c   1.000
_cell.angle_alpha   90.00
_cell.angle_beta   90.00
_cell.angle_gamma   90.00
#
_symmetry.space_group_name_H-M   'P 1'
#
loop_
_entity.id
_entity.type
_entity.pdbx_description
1 polymer ?
#
loop_
_entity_poly.entity_id
_entity_poly.type
_entity_poly.pdbx_seq_one_letter_code
_entity_poly.pdbx_strand_id
1 'polypeptide(L)'
;MTDIVSVLNLINYGFVLIFGIIVSFYFAGIQWEDNKCLFILTTVIFALFQALFYVLLGENVLYKCYPVLIHIPLILIIRYICHQNIYISFIAVMSAYLMCTPRKWFGTLAKYIFPEIPIISDVVTIVITIPLLIVVIKYISPYIIKLKEESKNIISMFFLLPLTYYILEYALTVYTNLLYTGKAVIIEFMDSFIVILYFFLSIVTLSMSNKKNTAERENIILSAAAAQAEKEISQLTDYQKQAAIYRHDLRHHMNFIQSCLAGNNTQQALEYINEINNNLDNTRITRYCSNEAINLILSSYINKAHDADISTQISVTATDFSSYRITDLCSLLANALENAINSCIKQHDNAAPKDNKRLITIKLFEKNNKICINIAIHTLRNPDSATRFL
;
A
#
# COMPACT_ATOMS: atom_id res chain seq x y z
N MET A 1 45.06 -10.36 -36.73
CA MET A 1 43.69 -10.92 -36.66
C MET A 1 43.47 -11.66 -35.32
N THR A 2 44.41 -12.49 -34.89
CA THR A 2 44.42 -13.18 -33.58
C THR A 2 44.31 -12.23 -32.38
N ASP A 3 45.03 -11.11 -32.37
CA ASP A 3 45.00 -10.15 -31.24
C ASP A 3 43.68 -9.39 -31.13
N ILE A 4 43.01 -9.15 -32.27
CA ILE A 4 41.70 -8.48 -32.28
C ILE A 4 40.63 -9.43 -31.75
N VAL A 5 40.67 -10.71 -32.15
CA VAL A 5 39.72 -11.73 -31.68
C VAL A 5 39.88 -12.00 -30.18
N SER A 6 41.12 -12.07 -29.67
CA SER A 6 41.36 -12.29 -28.23
C SER A 6 40.89 -11.10 -27.37
N VAL A 7 41.14 -9.87 -27.81
CA VAL A 7 40.62 -8.65 -27.15
C VAL A 7 39.10 -8.63 -27.17
N LEU A 8 38.48 -8.98 -28.28
CA LEU A 8 37.03 -8.92 -28.43
C LEU A 8 36.32 -10.01 -27.62
N ASN A 9 36.91 -11.20 -27.51
CA ASN A 9 36.48 -12.23 -26.58
C ASN A 9 36.53 -11.73 -25.14
N LEU A 10 37.66 -11.14 -24.70
CA LEU A 10 37.81 -10.60 -23.35
C LEU A 10 36.76 -9.53 -23.03
N ILE A 11 36.48 -8.64 -23.99
CA ILE A 11 35.41 -7.64 -23.87
C ILE A 11 34.05 -8.33 -23.70
N ASN A 12 33.75 -9.33 -24.54
CA ASN A 12 32.49 -10.09 -24.46
C ASN A 12 32.30 -10.71 -23.07
N TYR A 13 33.33 -11.35 -22.50
CA TYR A 13 33.29 -11.87 -21.14
C TYR A 13 32.97 -10.81 -20.08
N GLY A 14 33.58 -9.63 -20.20
CA GLY A 14 33.32 -8.51 -19.29
C GLY A 14 31.85 -8.08 -19.35
N PHE A 15 31.30 -7.94 -20.56
CA PHE A 15 29.89 -7.61 -20.77
C PHE A 15 28.93 -8.70 -20.26
N VAL A 16 29.30 -9.98 -20.41
CA VAL A 16 28.53 -11.11 -19.88
C VAL A 16 28.50 -11.08 -18.35
N LEU A 17 29.64 -10.84 -17.70
CA LEU A 17 29.75 -10.72 -16.25
C LEU A 17 28.92 -9.56 -15.73
N ILE A 18 29.10 -8.36 -16.29
CA ILE A 18 28.37 -7.14 -15.89
C ILE A 18 26.87 -7.36 -16.02
N PHE A 19 26.42 -7.88 -17.16
CA PHE A 19 25.01 -8.21 -17.38
C PHE A 19 24.48 -9.19 -16.33
N GLY A 20 25.21 -10.29 -16.08
CA GLY A 20 24.79 -11.33 -15.14
C GLY A 20 24.64 -10.80 -13.71
N ILE A 21 25.59 -9.98 -13.25
CA ILE A 21 25.54 -9.38 -11.91
C ILE A 21 24.38 -8.40 -11.79
N ILE A 22 24.24 -7.48 -12.74
CA ILE A 22 23.18 -6.46 -12.71
C ILE A 22 21.81 -7.14 -12.74
N VAL A 23 21.58 -8.05 -13.67
CA VAL A 23 20.29 -8.77 -13.78
C VAL A 23 20.00 -9.58 -12.52
N SER A 24 21.00 -10.24 -11.93
CA SER A 24 20.83 -11.01 -10.68
C SER A 24 20.36 -10.12 -9.53
N PHE A 25 20.96 -8.94 -9.35
CA PHE A 25 20.51 -8.01 -8.30
C PHE A 25 19.10 -7.49 -8.55
N TYR A 26 18.78 -7.11 -9.80
CA TYR A 26 17.43 -6.68 -10.15
C TYR A 26 16.39 -7.81 -9.96
N PHE A 27 16.72 -9.05 -10.28
CA PHE A 27 15.84 -10.20 -10.03
C PHE A 27 15.69 -10.52 -8.54
N ALA A 28 16.72 -10.25 -7.73
CA ALA A 28 16.63 -10.32 -6.28
C ALA A 28 15.82 -9.17 -5.66
N GLY A 29 15.41 -8.17 -6.46
CA GLY A 29 14.66 -6.99 -6.00
C GLY A 29 15.52 -5.89 -5.42
N ILE A 30 16.83 -5.88 -5.72
CA ILE A 30 17.75 -4.85 -5.30
C ILE A 30 17.83 -3.80 -6.41
N GLN A 31 17.34 -2.60 -6.14
CA GLN A 31 17.33 -1.51 -7.11
C GLN A 31 18.66 -0.76 -7.12
N TRP A 32 19.09 -0.34 -8.31
CA TRP A 32 20.33 0.41 -8.50
C TRP A 32 20.33 1.74 -7.73
N GLU A 33 19.21 2.46 -7.71
CA GLU A 33 19.10 3.81 -7.14
C GLU A 33 19.55 3.88 -5.68
N ASP A 34 19.16 2.88 -4.90
CA ASP A 34 19.46 2.79 -3.46
C ASP A 34 20.80 2.09 -3.18
N ASN A 35 21.32 1.27 -4.11
CA ASN A 35 22.40 0.31 -3.84
C ASN A 35 23.63 0.46 -4.77
N LYS A 36 23.87 1.66 -5.33
CA LYS A 36 24.94 1.91 -6.31
C LYS A 36 26.30 1.36 -5.89
N CYS A 37 26.70 1.59 -4.64
CA CYS A 37 27.99 1.11 -4.10
C CYS A 37 28.08 -0.42 -4.14
N LEU A 38 27.02 -1.14 -3.77
CA LEU A 38 26.99 -2.60 -3.78
C LEU A 38 27.15 -3.13 -5.20
N PHE A 39 26.42 -2.57 -6.17
CA PHE A 39 26.52 -2.98 -7.57
C PHE A 39 27.93 -2.75 -8.12
N ILE A 40 28.48 -1.54 -7.94
CA ILE A 40 29.79 -1.16 -8.46
C ILE A 40 30.87 -2.03 -7.80
N LEU A 41 30.87 -2.15 -6.48
CA LEU A 41 31.86 -2.93 -5.73
C LEU A 41 31.83 -4.41 -6.15
N THR A 42 30.63 -5.00 -6.21
CA THR A 42 30.47 -6.41 -6.61
C THR A 42 30.97 -6.63 -8.04
N THR A 43 30.63 -5.74 -8.97
CA THR A 43 31.07 -5.83 -10.37
C THR A 43 32.59 -5.72 -10.48
N VAL A 44 33.20 -4.74 -9.79
CA VAL A 44 34.65 -4.53 -9.82
C VAL A 44 35.40 -5.71 -9.19
N ILE A 45 34.94 -6.20 -8.03
CA ILE A 45 35.57 -7.35 -7.35
C ILE A 45 35.52 -8.59 -8.26
N PHE A 46 34.36 -8.92 -8.82
CA PHE A 46 34.26 -10.09 -9.69
C PHE A 46 35.04 -9.92 -11.00
N ALA A 47 35.10 -8.72 -11.57
CA ALA A 47 35.89 -8.46 -12.77
C ALA A 47 37.40 -8.65 -12.51
N LEU A 48 37.91 -8.11 -11.39
CA LEU A 48 39.30 -8.28 -10.98
C LEU A 48 39.62 -9.75 -10.66
N PHE A 49 38.72 -10.42 -9.94
CA PHE A 49 38.89 -11.83 -9.60
C PHE A 49 38.88 -12.71 -10.84
N GLN A 50 37.98 -12.46 -11.80
CA GLN A 50 37.94 -13.16 -13.07
C GLN A 50 39.20 -12.90 -13.90
N ALA A 51 39.67 -11.66 -13.99
CA ALA A 51 40.90 -11.33 -14.71
C ALA A 51 42.13 -12.02 -14.11
N LEU A 52 42.23 -12.06 -12.77
CA LEU A 52 43.31 -12.77 -12.07
C LEU A 52 43.29 -14.27 -12.37
N PHE A 53 42.13 -14.92 -12.29
CA PHE A 53 41.98 -16.34 -12.59
C PHE A 53 42.23 -16.67 -14.07
N TYR A 54 41.82 -15.77 -14.98
CA TYR A 54 42.11 -15.91 -16.41
C TYR A 54 43.62 -15.95 -16.67
N VAL A 55 44.40 -15.05 -16.04
CA VAL A 55 45.86 -15.00 -16.19
C VAL A 55 46.54 -16.21 -15.53
N LEU A 56 46.08 -16.65 -14.36
CA LEU A 56 46.72 -17.73 -13.58
C LEU A 56 46.43 -19.14 -14.09
N LEU A 57 45.18 -19.42 -14.46
CA LEU A 57 44.70 -20.78 -14.76
C LEU A 57 44.30 -20.97 -16.23
N GLY A 58 44.26 -19.89 -17.01
CA GLY A 58 43.83 -19.90 -18.40
C GLY A 58 42.32 -20.01 -18.59
N GLU A 59 41.89 -19.82 -19.84
CA GLU A 59 40.48 -19.72 -20.24
C GLU A 59 39.67 -21.00 -19.95
N ASN A 60 40.22 -22.18 -20.26
CA ASN A 60 39.50 -23.45 -20.13
C ASN A 60 39.16 -23.81 -18.68
N VAL A 61 40.07 -23.54 -17.74
CA VAL A 61 39.83 -23.81 -16.31
C VAL A 61 38.84 -22.80 -15.75
N LEU A 62 38.96 -21.53 -16.16
CA LEU A 62 38.03 -20.46 -15.76
C LEU A 62 36.59 -20.81 -16.13
N TYR A 63 36.33 -21.29 -17.34
CA TYR A 63 35.00 -21.71 -17.76
C TYR A 63 34.40 -22.82 -16.91
N LYS A 64 35.19 -23.87 -16.64
CA LYS A 64 34.73 -25.01 -15.82
C LYS A 64 34.44 -24.58 -14.38
N CYS A 65 35.24 -23.66 -13.84
CA CYS A 65 35.11 -23.18 -12.47
C CYS A 65 34.19 -21.97 -12.31
N TYR A 66 33.67 -21.38 -13.39
CA TYR A 66 32.79 -20.20 -13.37
C TYR A 66 31.59 -20.32 -12.39
N PRO A 67 30.90 -21.49 -12.27
CA PRO A 67 29.89 -21.72 -11.24
C PRO A 67 30.34 -21.40 -9.82
N VAL A 68 31.55 -21.87 -9.48
CA VAL A 68 32.11 -21.79 -8.14
C VAL A 68 32.70 -20.41 -7.89
N LEU A 69 33.26 -19.79 -8.93
CA LEU A 69 33.93 -18.50 -8.81
C LEU A 69 32.96 -17.32 -8.79
N ILE A 70 31.87 -17.38 -9.57
CA ILE A 70 30.96 -16.25 -9.75
C ILE A 70 29.57 -16.57 -9.19
N HIS A 71 28.94 -17.65 -9.64
CA HIS A 71 27.52 -17.90 -9.31
C HIS A 71 27.31 -18.20 -7.82
N ILE A 72 28.10 -19.08 -7.19
CA ILE A 72 27.97 -19.40 -5.76
C ILE A 72 28.22 -18.14 -4.89
N PRO A 73 29.34 -17.40 -5.04
CA PRO A 73 29.56 -16.19 -4.24
C PRO A 73 28.48 -15.14 -4.45
N LEU A 74 27.98 -14.95 -5.68
CA LEU A 74 26.89 -14.02 -5.95
C LEU A 74 25.59 -14.42 -5.25
N ILE A 75 25.24 -15.71 -5.22
CA ILE A 75 24.11 -16.23 -4.43
C ILE A 75 24.30 -15.93 -2.93
N LEU A 76 25.50 -16.14 -2.41
CA LEU A 76 25.82 -15.86 -1.00
C LEU A 76 25.75 -14.36 -0.68
N ILE A 77 26.21 -13.49 -1.57
CA ILE A 77 26.07 -12.03 -1.45
C ILE A 77 24.58 -11.65 -1.38
N ILE A 78 23.76 -12.15 -2.31
CA ILE A 78 22.33 -11.86 -2.32
C ILE A 78 21.63 -12.40 -1.05
N ARG A 79 22.07 -13.56 -0.55
CA ARG A 79 21.52 -14.16 0.68
C ARG A 79 21.92 -13.38 1.94
N TYR A 80 23.21 -13.14 2.15
CA TYR A 80 23.73 -12.66 3.44
C TYR A 80 23.86 -11.14 3.51
N ILE A 81 24.23 -10.48 2.40
CA ILE A 81 24.38 -9.02 2.35
C ILE A 81 23.05 -8.37 1.98
N CYS A 82 22.32 -8.92 1.01
CA CYS A 82 21.03 -8.37 0.59
C CYS A 82 19.83 -8.97 1.36
N HIS A 83 20.10 -9.84 2.34
CA HIS A 83 19.13 -10.48 3.23
C HIS A 83 17.96 -11.19 2.52
N GLN A 84 18.16 -11.68 1.29
CA GLN A 84 17.10 -12.39 0.55
C GLN A 84 17.00 -13.86 0.96
N ASN A 85 15.86 -14.51 0.66
CA ASN A 85 15.71 -15.96 0.84
C ASN A 85 16.68 -16.72 -0.09
N ILE A 86 17.19 -17.88 0.34
CA ILE A 86 18.12 -18.70 -0.45
C ILE A 86 17.50 -19.13 -1.79
N TYR A 87 16.21 -19.49 -1.80
CA TYR A 87 15.50 -19.85 -3.03
C TYR A 87 15.45 -18.69 -4.03
N ILE A 88 15.16 -17.49 -3.54
CA ILE A 88 15.11 -16.28 -4.37
C ILE A 88 16.50 -15.90 -4.88
N SER A 89 17.52 -16.01 -4.02
CA SER A 89 18.91 -15.75 -4.39
C SER A 89 19.35 -16.68 -5.53
N PHE A 90 18.97 -17.95 -5.44
CA PHE A 90 19.24 -18.95 -6.47
C PHE A 90 18.47 -18.67 -7.77
N ILE A 91 17.15 -18.43 -7.68
CA ILE A 91 16.30 -18.09 -8.82
C ILE A 91 16.87 -16.87 -9.54
N ALA A 92 17.27 -15.83 -8.81
CA ALA A 92 17.82 -14.61 -9.38
C ALA A 92 19.08 -14.88 -10.21
N VAL A 93 20.05 -15.62 -9.67
CA VAL A 93 21.32 -15.89 -10.35
C VAL A 93 21.15 -16.85 -11.53
N MET A 94 20.39 -17.94 -11.38
CA MET A 94 20.20 -18.89 -12.48
C MET A 94 19.31 -18.35 -13.59
N SER A 95 18.31 -17.53 -13.24
CA SER A 95 17.50 -16.85 -14.25
C SER A 95 18.31 -15.79 -14.99
N ALA A 96 19.20 -15.07 -14.30
CA ALA A 96 20.13 -14.13 -14.95
C ALA A 96 21.09 -14.84 -15.91
N TYR A 97 21.59 -16.01 -15.53
CA TYR A 97 22.38 -16.89 -16.40
C TYR A 97 21.58 -17.27 -17.66
N LEU A 98 20.34 -17.73 -17.50
CA LEU A 98 19.46 -18.09 -18.61
C LEU A 98 19.14 -16.89 -19.53
N MET A 99 19.06 -15.67 -18.97
CA MET A 99 18.93 -14.42 -19.74
C MET A 99 20.19 -14.02 -20.53
N CYS A 100 21.30 -14.74 -20.36
CA CYS A 100 22.50 -14.52 -21.17
C CYS A 100 22.34 -15.10 -22.59
N THR A 101 21.49 -16.12 -22.75
CA THR A 101 21.31 -16.91 -23.98
C THR A 101 20.72 -16.13 -25.15
N PRO A 102 19.70 -15.26 -24.99
CA PRO A 102 19.19 -14.44 -26.09
C PRO A 102 20.24 -13.62 -26.83
N ARG A 103 21.30 -13.19 -26.14
CA ARG A 103 22.43 -12.47 -26.77
C ARG A 103 23.12 -13.31 -27.83
N LYS A 104 23.32 -14.60 -27.53
CA LYS A 104 23.94 -15.57 -28.44
C LYS A 104 23.10 -15.76 -29.69
N TRP A 105 21.76 -15.76 -29.60
CA TRP A 105 20.88 -15.89 -30.78
C TRP A 105 21.12 -14.79 -31.81
N PHE A 106 21.24 -13.53 -31.38
CA PHE A 106 21.54 -12.42 -32.29
C PHE A 106 22.95 -12.56 -32.91
N GLY A 107 23.93 -13.05 -32.15
CA GLY A 107 25.26 -13.37 -32.67
C GLY A 107 25.24 -14.48 -33.73
N THR A 108 24.58 -15.61 -33.44
CA THR A 108 24.41 -16.73 -34.38
C THR A 108 23.65 -16.29 -35.64
N LEU A 109 22.57 -15.52 -35.50
CA LEU A 109 21.83 -14.95 -36.62
C LEU A 109 22.71 -14.07 -37.50
N ALA A 110 23.52 -13.20 -36.88
CA ALA A 110 24.43 -12.32 -37.63
C ALA A 110 25.51 -13.12 -38.37
N LYS A 111 26.06 -14.17 -37.74
CA LYS A 111 27.01 -15.09 -38.38
C LYS A 111 26.39 -15.83 -39.57
N TYR A 112 25.11 -16.21 -39.46
CA TYR A 112 24.38 -16.86 -40.55
C TYR A 112 24.16 -15.92 -41.75
N ILE A 113 23.86 -14.64 -41.49
CA ILE A 113 23.62 -13.64 -42.54
C ILE A 113 24.93 -13.16 -43.17
N PHE A 114 25.99 -12.97 -42.37
CA PHE A 114 27.28 -12.44 -42.80
C PHE A 114 28.43 -13.42 -42.48
N PRO A 115 28.47 -14.60 -43.12
CA PRO A 115 29.45 -15.64 -42.81
C PRO A 115 30.90 -15.22 -43.13
N GLU A 116 31.08 -14.28 -44.05
CA GLU A 116 32.39 -13.77 -44.49
C GLU A 116 33.10 -12.90 -43.44
N ILE A 117 32.39 -12.42 -42.41
CA ILE A 117 32.95 -11.56 -41.36
C ILE A 117 33.13 -12.40 -40.09
N PRO A 118 34.34 -12.91 -39.80
CA PRO A 118 34.54 -13.87 -38.70
C PRO A 118 34.24 -13.29 -37.31
N ILE A 119 34.29 -11.97 -37.14
CA ILE A 119 34.14 -11.26 -35.86
C ILE A 119 32.68 -10.77 -35.64
N ILE A 120 31.78 -10.96 -36.62
CA ILE A 120 30.44 -10.36 -36.59
C ILE A 120 29.58 -10.84 -35.42
N SER A 121 29.68 -12.12 -35.07
CA SER A 121 28.92 -12.72 -33.97
C SER A 121 29.21 -12.01 -32.66
N ASP A 122 30.49 -11.86 -32.33
CA ASP A 122 30.91 -11.30 -31.06
C ASP A 122 30.55 -9.82 -30.96
N VAL A 123 30.76 -9.05 -32.05
CA VAL A 123 30.36 -7.63 -32.12
C VAL A 123 28.86 -7.48 -31.88
N VAL A 124 28.03 -8.28 -32.55
CA VAL A 124 26.57 -8.21 -32.39
C VAL A 124 26.15 -8.61 -30.98
N THR A 125 26.76 -9.64 -30.38
CA THR A 125 26.46 -10.03 -28.99
C THR A 125 26.80 -8.94 -27.97
N ILE A 126 27.89 -8.19 -28.18
CA ILE A 126 28.26 -7.05 -27.33
C ILE A 126 27.24 -5.92 -27.50
N VAL A 127 26.94 -5.54 -28.75
CA VAL A 127 26.02 -4.44 -29.05
C VAL A 127 24.61 -4.71 -28.50
N ILE A 128 24.11 -5.95 -28.62
CA ILE A 128 22.75 -6.30 -28.15
C ILE A 128 22.65 -6.43 -26.63
N THR A 129 23.78 -6.56 -25.91
CA THR A 129 23.78 -6.75 -24.45
C THR A 129 23.12 -5.58 -23.73
N ILE A 130 23.38 -4.33 -24.14
CA ILE A 130 22.81 -3.14 -23.49
C ILE A 130 21.29 -3.04 -23.73
N PRO A 131 20.77 -3.09 -24.98
CA PRO A 131 19.34 -3.14 -25.22
C PRO A 131 18.63 -4.27 -24.48
N LEU A 132 19.21 -5.48 -24.47
CA LEU A 132 18.64 -6.62 -23.77
C LEU A 132 18.60 -6.36 -22.26
N LEU A 133 19.64 -5.78 -21.68
CA LEU A 133 19.67 -5.44 -20.25
C LEU A 133 18.52 -4.53 -19.87
N ILE A 134 18.26 -3.50 -20.68
CA ILE A 134 17.15 -2.56 -20.46
C ILE A 134 15.80 -3.29 -20.52
N VAL A 135 15.62 -4.18 -21.51
CA VAL A 135 14.39 -4.99 -21.64
C VAL A 135 14.21 -5.89 -20.42
N VAL A 136 15.25 -6.60 -20.00
CA VAL A 136 15.21 -7.51 -18.84
C VAL A 136 14.89 -6.76 -17.55
N ILE A 137 15.49 -5.59 -17.32
CA ILE A 137 15.23 -4.79 -16.12
C ILE A 137 13.81 -4.21 -16.14
N LYS A 138 13.39 -3.61 -17.26
CA LYS A 138 12.10 -2.90 -17.32
C LYS A 138 10.91 -3.85 -17.34
N TYR A 139 11.05 -4.94 -18.07
CA TYR A 139 9.99 -5.92 -18.26
C TYR A 139 10.22 -7.06 -17.27
N ILE A 140 11.28 -7.87 -17.41
CA ILE A 140 11.43 -9.14 -16.66
C ILE A 140 11.54 -9.01 -15.13
N SER A 141 12.36 -8.10 -14.64
CA SER A 141 12.70 -8.00 -13.21
C SER A 141 11.47 -7.80 -12.30
N PRO A 142 10.52 -6.89 -12.58
CA PRO A 142 9.30 -6.75 -11.80
C PRO A 142 8.52 -8.06 -11.56
N TYR A 143 8.60 -9.01 -12.49
CA TYR A 143 7.89 -10.30 -12.37
C TYR A 143 8.60 -11.23 -11.39
N ILE A 144 9.93 -11.33 -11.50
CA ILE A 144 10.73 -12.17 -10.63
C ILE A 144 10.71 -11.65 -9.19
N ILE A 145 10.59 -10.33 -9.01
CA ILE A 145 10.41 -9.73 -7.69
C ILE A 145 9.08 -10.16 -7.06
N LYS A 146 7.97 -10.10 -7.83
CA LYS A 146 6.63 -10.53 -7.37
C LYS A 146 6.55 -12.01 -7.00
N LEU A 147 7.43 -12.85 -7.57
CA LEU A 147 7.49 -14.29 -7.26
C LEU A 147 7.68 -14.57 -5.76
N LYS A 148 8.25 -13.64 -4.99
CA LYS A 148 8.40 -13.74 -3.53
C LYS A 148 7.07 -13.93 -2.79
N GLU A 149 5.98 -13.43 -3.37
CA GLU A 149 4.64 -13.43 -2.78
C GLU A 149 3.76 -14.56 -3.33
N GLU A 150 4.28 -15.32 -4.30
CA GLU A 150 3.56 -16.41 -4.95
C GLU A 150 3.63 -17.73 -4.17
N SER A 151 2.78 -18.69 -4.57
CA SER A 151 2.75 -20.00 -3.94
C SER A 151 4.07 -20.77 -4.08
N LYS A 152 4.36 -21.67 -3.12
CA LYS A 152 5.54 -22.55 -3.14
C LYS A 152 5.69 -23.34 -4.45
N ASN A 153 4.57 -23.71 -5.09
CA ASN A 153 4.59 -24.45 -6.35
C ASN A 153 5.17 -23.60 -7.50
N ILE A 154 4.76 -22.34 -7.60
CA ILE A 154 5.26 -21.43 -8.64
C ILE A 154 6.74 -21.12 -8.36
N ILE A 155 7.10 -20.82 -7.12
CA ILE A 155 8.52 -20.62 -6.72
C ILE A 155 9.36 -21.85 -7.10
N SER A 156 8.86 -23.06 -6.84
CA SER A 156 9.54 -24.31 -7.19
C SER A 156 9.74 -24.47 -8.70
N MET A 157 8.74 -24.12 -9.52
CA MET A 157 8.87 -24.16 -10.99
C MET A 157 9.97 -23.21 -11.49
N PHE A 158 10.01 -21.98 -10.98
CA PHE A 158 11.02 -20.97 -11.33
C PHE A 158 12.41 -21.28 -10.76
N PHE A 159 12.49 -22.11 -9.72
CA PHE A 159 13.75 -22.65 -9.21
C PHE A 159 14.24 -23.82 -10.07
N LEU A 160 13.36 -24.79 -10.35
CA LEU A 160 13.72 -26.05 -10.99
C LEU A 160 14.07 -25.86 -12.46
N LEU A 161 13.33 -25.02 -13.20
CA LEU A 161 13.54 -24.86 -14.65
C LEU A 161 14.94 -24.30 -15.00
N PRO A 162 15.41 -23.17 -14.41
CA PRO A 162 16.77 -22.71 -14.64
C PRO A 162 17.84 -23.66 -14.09
N LEU A 163 17.55 -24.36 -12.98
CA LEU A 163 18.48 -25.32 -12.38
C LEU A 163 18.71 -26.52 -13.30
N THR A 164 17.64 -27.12 -13.84
CA THR A 164 17.76 -28.29 -14.72
C THR A 164 18.46 -27.91 -16.00
N TYR A 165 18.15 -26.75 -16.57
CA TYR A 165 18.89 -26.19 -17.69
C TYR A 165 20.38 -26.05 -17.39
N TYR A 166 20.72 -25.40 -16.28
CA TYR A 166 22.08 -25.13 -15.87
C TYR A 166 22.89 -26.43 -15.70
N ILE A 167 22.33 -27.42 -15.01
CA ILE A 167 22.98 -28.73 -14.83
C ILE A 167 23.18 -29.41 -16.19
N LEU A 168 22.15 -29.41 -17.03
CA LEU A 168 22.19 -30.08 -18.33
C LEU A 168 23.22 -29.45 -19.27
N GLU A 169 23.25 -28.11 -19.35
CA GLU A 169 24.21 -27.37 -20.17
C GLU A 169 25.63 -27.67 -19.69
N TYR A 170 25.94 -27.51 -18.40
CA TYR A 170 27.29 -27.78 -17.90
C TYR A 170 27.71 -29.24 -18.07
N ALA A 171 26.83 -30.21 -17.78
CA ALA A 171 27.14 -31.63 -17.91
C ALA A 171 27.44 -32.01 -19.36
N LEU A 172 26.63 -31.55 -20.31
CA LEU A 172 26.69 -32.00 -21.71
C LEU A 172 27.58 -31.16 -22.62
N THR A 173 27.76 -29.86 -22.33
CA THR A 173 28.58 -28.95 -23.15
C THR A 173 29.93 -28.67 -22.52
N VAL A 174 29.99 -28.28 -21.24
CA VAL A 174 31.23 -27.83 -20.58
C VAL A 174 32.12 -28.99 -20.13
N TYR A 175 31.53 -30.07 -19.62
CA TYR A 175 32.31 -31.17 -19.03
C TYR A 175 32.54 -32.38 -19.94
N THR A 176 31.59 -32.70 -20.83
CA THR A 176 31.68 -33.94 -21.63
C THR A 176 31.82 -33.74 -23.13
N ASN A 177 31.71 -32.50 -23.65
CA ASN A 177 31.68 -32.19 -25.09
C ASN A 177 30.71 -33.07 -25.91
N LEU A 178 29.81 -33.82 -25.26
CA LEU A 178 29.01 -34.89 -25.87
C LEU A 178 28.00 -34.31 -26.87
N LEU A 179 27.49 -33.12 -26.56
CA LEU A 179 26.63 -32.36 -27.47
C LEU A 179 27.41 -31.70 -28.63
N TYR A 180 28.70 -31.39 -28.46
CA TYR A 180 29.55 -30.87 -29.54
C TYR A 180 29.95 -31.94 -30.56
N THR A 181 29.91 -33.23 -30.17
CA THR A 181 29.95 -34.36 -31.12
C THR A 181 28.64 -34.58 -31.88
N GLY A 182 27.54 -33.98 -31.44
CA GLY A 182 26.28 -33.91 -32.18
C GLY A 182 26.25 -32.72 -33.15
N LYS A 183 25.15 -32.55 -33.89
CA LYS A 183 24.95 -31.33 -34.71
C LYS A 183 24.72 -30.14 -33.76
N ALA A 184 25.53 -29.08 -33.90
CA ALA A 184 25.46 -27.84 -33.10
C ALA A 184 24.04 -27.24 -32.96
N VAL A 185 23.18 -27.51 -33.95
CA VAL A 185 21.75 -27.15 -33.97
C VAL A 185 20.99 -27.65 -32.73
N ILE A 186 21.35 -28.81 -32.17
CA ILE A 186 20.64 -29.39 -31.01
C ILE A 186 20.86 -28.54 -29.76
N ILE A 187 22.08 -28.03 -29.54
CA ILE A 187 22.43 -27.19 -28.39
C ILE A 187 21.63 -25.88 -28.46
N GLU A 188 21.70 -25.20 -29.61
CA GLU A 188 21.01 -23.92 -29.82
C GLU A 188 19.49 -24.06 -29.69
N PHE A 189 18.93 -25.20 -30.11
CA PHE A 189 17.51 -25.49 -29.95
C PHE A 189 17.10 -25.72 -28.49
N MET A 190 17.88 -26.50 -27.72
CA MET A 190 17.60 -26.72 -26.29
C MET A 190 17.66 -25.43 -25.48
N ASP A 191 18.71 -24.63 -25.71
CA ASP A 191 18.88 -23.28 -25.15
C ASP A 191 17.66 -22.40 -25.46
N SER A 192 17.24 -22.38 -26.72
CA SER A 192 16.11 -21.58 -27.18
C SER A 192 14.79 -22.01 -26.54
N PHE A 193 14.54 -23.32 -26.48
CA PHE A 193 13.32 -23.86 -25.93
C PHE A 193 13.14 -23.50 -24.44
N ILE A 194 14.18 -23.67 -23.63
CA ILE A 194 14.10 -23.43 -22.19
C ILE A 194 13.92 -21.93 -21.91
N VAL A 195 14.62 -21.07 -22.64
CA VAL A 195 14.46 -19.62 -22.50
C VAL A 195 13.04 -19.18 -22.88
N ILE A 196 12.51 -19.66 -24.00
CA ILE A 196 11.13 -19.36 -24.42
C ILE A 196 10.12 -19.87 -23.39
N LEU A 197 10.31 -21.08 -22.86
CA LEU A 197 9.46 -21.63 -21.80
C LEU A 197 9.50 -20.77 -20.53
N TYR A 198 10.69 -20.31 -20.13
CA TYR A 198 10.86 -19.42 -18.99
C TYR A 198 10.13 -18.08 -19.19
N PHE A 199 10.25 -17.48 -20.38
CA PHE A 199 9.52 -16.27 -20.75
C PHE A 199 8.01 -16.49 -20.73
N PHE A 200 7.54 -17.60 -21.30
CA PHE A 200 6.13 -17.95 -21.34
C PHE A 200 5.56 -18.10 -19.92
N LEU A 201 6.24 -18.85 -19.04
CA LEU A 201 5.85 -18.98 -17.64
C LEU A 201 5.84 -17.63 -16.93
N SER A 202 6.86 -16.79 -17.14
CA SER A 202 6.93 -15.44 -16.57
C SER A 202 5.73 -14.57 -16.96
N ILE A 203 5.34 -14.59 -18.24
CA ILE A 203 4.21 -13.83 -18.76
C ILE A 203 2.87 -14.37 -18.22
N VAL A 204 2.69 -15.70 -18.18
CA VAL A 204 1.47 -16.33 -17.66
C VAL A 204 1.29 -16.00 -16.18
N THR A 205 2.35 -16.16 -15.37
CA THR A 205 2.31 -15.82 -13.93
C THR A 205 2.03 -14.33 -13.74
N LEU A 206 2.63 -13.45 -14.53
CA LEU A 206 2.34 -12.00 -14.48
C LEU A 206 0.87 -11.69 -14.76
N SER A 207 0.30 -12.28 -15.81
CA SER A 207 -1.11 -12.10 -16.18
C SER A 207 -2.03 -12.58 -15.06
N MET A 208 -1.73 -13.74 -14.46
CA MET A 208 -2.48 -14.30 -13.34
C MET A 208 -2.39 -13.41 -12.10
N SER A 209 -1.19 -12.94 -11.75
CA SER A 209 -0.94 -12.07 -10.61
C SER A 209 -1.62 -10.71 -10.76
N ASN A 210 -1.61 -10.12 -11.96
CA ASN A 210 -2.33 -8.87 -12.22
C ASN A 210 -3.85 -9.05 -12.09
N LYS A 211 -4.41 -10.15 -12.61
CA LYS A 211 -5.83 -10.48 -12.46
C LYS A 211 -6.24 -10.69 -11.00
N LYS A 212 -5.37 -11.35 -10.21
CA LYS A 212 -5.58 -11.54 -8.77
C LYS A 212 -5.60 -10.20 -8.04
N ASN A 213 -4.62 -9.34 -8.30
CA ASN A 213 -4.55 -8.00 -7.70
C ASN A 213 -5.75 -7.11 -8.07
N THR A 214 -6.26 -7.18 -9.31
CA THR A 214 -7.47 -6.45 -9.68
C THR A 214 -8.70 -6.99 -8.96
N ALA A 215 -8.85 -8.32 -8.88
CA ALA A 215 -9.97 -8.94 -8.18
C ALA A 215 -9.97 -8.64 -6.67
N GLU A 216 -8.80 -8.62 -6.02
CA GLU A 216 -8.67 -8.23 -4.61
C GLU A 216 -9.08 -6.77 -4.39
N ARG A 217 -8.65 -5.85 -5.28
CA ARG A 217 -9.07 -4.44 -5.21
C ARG A 217 -10.58 -4.29 -5.38
N GLU A 218 -11.18 -4.97 -6.35
CA GLU A 218 -12.63 -4.97 -6.55
C GLU A 218 -13.37 -5.51 -5.33
N ASN A 219 -12.87 -6.59 -4.70
CA ASN A 219 -13.46 -7.14 -3.49
C ASN A 219 -13.40 -6.16 -2.30
N ILE A 220 -12.29 -5.44 -2.13
CA ILE A 220 -12.16 -4.40 -1.10
C ILE A 220 -13.17 -3.28 -1.32
N ILE A 221 -13.35 -2.83 -2.57
CA ILE A 221 -14.34 -1.78 -2.90
C ILE A 221 -15.76 -2.27 -2.64
N LEU A 222 -16.08 -3.50 -3.07
CA LEU A 222 -17.41 -4.09 -2.88
C LEU A 222 -17.74 -4.31 -1.40
N SER A 223 -16.78 -4.80 -0.61
CA SER A 223 -16.97 -4.99 0.84
C SER A 223 -17.13 -3.67 1.58
N ALA A 224 -16.37 -2.63 1.21
CA ALA A 224 -16.56 -1.28 1.75
C ALA A 224 -17.94 -0.70 1.39
N ALA A 225 -18.40 -0.88 0.14
CA ALA A 225 -19.72 -0.44 -0.29
C ALA A 225 -20.84 -1.19 0.44
N ALA A 226 -20.69 -2.51 0.66
CA ALA A 226 -21.65 -3.31 1.42
C ALA A 226 -21.73 -2.86 2.88
N ALA A 227 -20.60 -2.63 3.54
CA ALA A 227 -20.57 -2.12 4.92
C ALA A 227 -21.22 -0.73 5.04
N GLN A 228 -21.02 0.13 4.05
CA GLN A 228 -21.67 1.44 4.00
C GLN A 228 -23.19 1.31 3.81
N ALA A 229 -23.65 0.43 2.92
CA ALA A 229 -25.07 0.17 2.72
C ALA A 229 -25.74 -0.41 3.98
N GLU A 230 -25.07 -1.31 4.70
CA GLU A 230 -25.57 -1.85 5.97
C GLU A 230 -25.75 -0.74 7.02
N LYS A 231 -24.78 0.18 7.12
CA LYS A 231 -24.89 1.35 8.00
C LYS A 231 -26.08 2.24 7.64
N GLU A 232 -26.29 2.51 6.36
CA GLU A 232 -27.44 3.30 5.89
C GLU A 232 -28.77 2.60 6.20
N ILE A 233 -28.87 1.29 6.01
CA ILE A 233 -30.05 0.51 6.38
C ILE A 233 -30.31 0.56 7.88
N SER A 234 -29.27 0.43 8.71
CA SER A 234 -29.42 0.56 10.18
C SER A 234 -29.96 1.94 10.56
N GLN A 235 -29.41 3.01 9.99
CA GLN A 235 -29.88 4.37 10.24
C GLN A 235 -31.34 4.57 9.80
N LEU A 236 -31.71 4.06 8.62
CA LEU A 236 -33.10 4.11 8.15
C LEU A 236 -34.04 3.32 9.08
N THR A 237 -33.60 2.19 9.60
CA THR A 237 -34.36 1.37 10.55
C THR A 237 -34.60 2.11 11.86
N ASP A 238 -33.57 2.78 12.39
CA ASP A 238 -33.68 3.62 13.59
C ASP A 238 -34.65 4.79 13.35
N TYR A 239 -34.56 5.47 12.20
CA TYR A 239 -35.51 6.52 11.84
C TYR A 239 -36.95 6.01 11.74
N GLN A 240 -37.17 4.82 11.16
CA GLN A 240 -38.49 4.21 11.08
C GLN A 240 -39.05 3.89 12.47
N LYS A 241 -38.21 3.39 13.38
CA LYS A 241 -38.59 3.10 14.78
C LYS A 241 -38.95 4.38 15.53
N GLN A 242 -38.14 5.43 15.43
CA GLN A 242 -38.44 6.75 15.99
C GLN A 242 -39.78 7.29 15.47
N ALA A 243 -40.00 7.21 14.15
CA ALA A 243 -41.24 7.67 13.53
C ALA A 243 -42.47 6.85 13.98
N ALA A 244 -42.30 5.55 14.24
CA ALA A 244 -43.38 4.71 14.77
C ALA A 244 -43.76 5.09 16.21
N ILE A 245 -42.76 5.34 17.07
CA ILE A 245 -42.97 5.82 18.44
C ILE A 245 -43.70 7.18 18.39
N TYR A 246 -43.21 8.11 17.59
CA TYR A 246 -43.84 9.43 17.45
C TYR A 246 -45.30 9.36 16.99
N ARG A 247 -45.61 8.50 16.01
CA ARG A 247 -47.01 8.26 15.56
C ARG A 247 -47.88 7.63 16.65
N HIS A 248 -47.32 6.73 17.46
CA HIS A 248 -48.02 6.11 18.58
C HIS A 248 -48.41 7.17 19.62
N ASP A 249 -47.46 8.01 20.01
CA ASP A 249 -47.67 9.04 21.02
C ASP A 249 -48.65 10.11 20.53
N LEU A 250 -48.54 10.53 19.27
CA LEU A 250 -49.54 11.40 18.65
C LEU A 250 -50.95 10.80 18.69
N ARG A 251 -51.09 9.49 18.38
CA ARG A 251 -52.39 8.82 18.46
C ARG A 251 -52.91 8.80 19.89
N HIS A 252 -52.06 8.58 20.88
CA HIS A 252 -52.43 8.62 22.29
C HIS A 252 -52.97 10.00 22.67
N HIS A 253 -52.26 11.07 22.31
CA HIS A 253 -52.72 12.44 22.55
C HIS A 253 -54.07 12.73 21.89
N MET A 254 -54.25 12.33 20.63
CA MET A 254 -55.52 12.54 19.91
C MET A 254 -56.68 11.75 20.51
N ASN A 255 -56.47 10.50 20.90
CA ASN A 255 -57.49 9.66 21.53
C ASN A 255 -57.93 10.22 22.89
N PHE A 256 -57.00 10.76 23.68
CA PHE A 256 -57.31 11.37 24.96
C PHE A 256 -58.18 12.63 24.77
N ILE A 257 -57.78 13.53 23.88
CA ILE A 257 -58.54 14.74 23.53
C ILE A 257 -59.96 14.36 23.06
N GLN A 258 -60.06 13.37 22.18
CA GLN A 258 -61.35 12.89 21.68
C GLN A 258 -62.25 12.34 22.79
N SER A 259 -61.68 11.61 23.75
CA SER A 259 -62.41 11.05 24.90
C SER A 259 -62.93 12.15 25.84
N CYS A 260 -62.11 13.18 26.12
CA CYS A 260 -62.54 14.34 26.92
C CYS A 260 -63.69 15.10 26.25
N LEU A 261 -63.61 15.31 24.92
CA LEU A 261 -64.67 15.98 24.15
C LEU A 261 -65.96 15.17 24.11
N ALA A 262 -65.87 13.85 23.93
CA ALA A 262 -67.04 12.96 23.95
C ALA A 262 -67.76 12.94 25.32
N GLY A 263 -67.01 13.15 26.40
CA GLY A 263 -67.54 13.28 27.76
C GLY A 263 -68.08 14.67 28.14
N ASN A 264 -68.14 15.63 27.20
CA ASN A 264 -68.45 17.06 27.45
C ASN A 264 -67.50 17.75 28.45
N ASN A 265 -66.30 17.19 28.67
CA ASN A 265 -65.27 17.78 29.54
C ASN A 265 -64.35 18.72 28.76
N THR A 266 -64.92 19.78 28.18
CA THR A 266 -64.19 20.74 27.33
C THR A 266 -63.06 21.46 28.05
N GLN A 267 -63.22 21.78 29.34
CA GLN A 267 -62.19 22.41 30.17
C GLN A 267 -60.92 21.55 30.25
N GLN A 268 -61.08 20.25 30.49
CA GLN A 268 -59.99 19.29 30.67
C GLN A 268 -59.23 19.03 29.36
N ALA A 269 -59.94 19.02 28.22
CA ALA A 269 -59.32 18.93 26.90
C ALA A 269 -58.44 20.16 26.61
N LEU A 270 -58.90 21.35 27.00
CA LEU A 270 -58.21 22.62 26.76
C LEU A 270 -56.96 22.75 27.65
N GLU A 271 -57.02 22.30 28.90
CA GLU A 271 -55.87 22.19 29.80
C GLU A 271 -54.82 21.22 29.25
N TYR A 272 -55.22 20.03 28.77
CA TYR A 272 -54.30 19.06 28.20
C TYR A 272 -53.63 19.53 26.90
N ILE A 273 -54.36 20.24 26.03
CA ILE A 273 -53.78 20.88 24.84
C ILE A 273 -52.76 21.95 25.24
N ASN A 274 -53.06 22.76 26.26
CA ASN A 274 -52.13 23.76 26.77
C ASN A 274 -50.90 23.10 27.41
N GLU A 275 -51.04 21.96 28.07
CA GLU A 275 -49.92 21.18 28.60
C GLU A 275 -49.03 20.64 27.47
N ILE A 276 -49.61 20.08 26.40
CA ILE A 276 -48.85 19.66 25.21
C ILE A 276 -48.13 20.85 24.57
N ASN A 277 -48.82 21.98 24.37
CA ASN A 277 -48.22 23.19 23.81
C ASN A 277 -47.10 23.73 24.69
N ASN A 278 -47.30 23.78 26.02
CA ASN A 278 -46.26 24.20 26.96
C ASN A 278 -45.07 23.24 26.99
N ASN A 279 -45.28 21.93 26.83
CA ASN A 279 -44.19 20.97 26.72
C ASN A 279 -43.42 21.15 25.40
N LEU A 280 -44.11 21.40 24.28
CA LEU A 280 -43.49 21.71 23.00
C LEU A 280 -42.77 23.08 23.03
N ASP A 281 -43.32 24.08 23.70
CA ASP A 281 -42.74 25.41 23.89
C ASP A 281 -41.61 25.44 24.94
N ASN A 282 -41.65 24.59 25.97
CA ASN A 282 -40.53 24.36 26.89
C ASN A 282 -39.41 23.55 26.22
N THR A 283 -39.70 22.90 25.09
CA THR A 283 -38.71 22.38 24.14
C THR A 283 -38.22 23.50 23.19
N ARG A 284 -38.43 24.79 23.52
CA ARG A 284 -37.74 25.90 22.83
C ARG A 284 -36.23 25.70 22.97
N ILE A 285 -35.66 25.21 21.88
CA ILE A 285 -34.27 25.40 21.46
C ILE A 285 -33.87 26.80 21.91
N THR A 286 -32.98 26.88 22.91
CA THR A 286 -32.39 28.14 23.36
C THR A 286 -31.80 28.79 22.11
N ARG A 287 -32.33 29.95 21.72
CA ARG A 287 -31.94 30.57 20.44
C ARG A 287 -30.61 31.29 20.61
N TYR A 288 -29.51 30.62 20.27
CA TYR A 288 -28.16 31.16 20.41
C TYR A 288 -27.81 32.18 19.33
N CYS A 289 -28.31 32.01 18.11
CA CYS A 289 -28.04 32.89 16.98
C CYS A 289 -29.23 33.02 16.01
N SER A 290 -29.09 33.89 15.01
CA SER A 290 -30.10 34.10 13.96
C SER A 290 -30.30 32.86 13.08
N ASN A 291 -29.33 31.95 13.01
CA ASN A 291 -29.36 30.76 12.15
C ASN A 291 -29.91 29.50 12.85
N GLU A 292 -30.94 28.90 12.26
CA GLU A 292 -31.66 27.75 12.83
C GLU A 292 -30.83 26.45 12.83
N ALA A 293 -30.05 26.18 11.79
CA ALA A 293 -29.23 24.97 11.71
C ALA A 293 -28.11 24.95 12.77
N ILE A 294 -27.49 26.11 13.04
CA ILE A 294 -26.47 26.26 14.09
C ILE A 294 -27.11 26.07 15.48
N ASN A 295 -28.30 26.64 15.70
CA ASN A 295 -29.03 26.47 16.96
C ASN A 295 -29.38 25.00 17.21
N LEU A 296 -29.82 24.26 16.19
CA LEU A 296 -30.11 22.82 16.29
C LEU A 296 -28.88 22.00 16.70
N ILE A 297 -27.72 22.25 16.06
CA ILE A 297 -26.47 21.58 16.41
C ILE A 297 -26.03 21.91 17.83
N LEU A 298 -26.04 23.19 18.22
CA LEU A 298 -25.67 23.60 19.57
C LEU A 298 -26.58 22.94 20.62
N SER A 299 -27.90 23.02 20.45
CA SER A 299 -28.86 22.39 21.37
C SER A 299 -28.69 20.87 21.48
N SER A 300 -28.46 20.18 20.37
CA SER A 300 -28.24 18.72 20.40
C SER A 300 -27.02 18.32 21.24
N TYR A 301 -25.88 19.02 21.05
CA TYR A 301 -24.66 18.71 21.79
C TYR A 301 -24.66 19.22 23.24
N ILE A 302 -25.43 20.27 23.55
CA ILE A 302 -25.65 20.72 24.94
C ILE A 302 -26.44 19.68 25.71
N ASN A 303 -27.52 19.15 25.13
CA ASN A 303 -28.30 18.09 25.76
C ASN A 303 -27.41 16.86 26.01
N LYS A 304 -26.59 16.49 25.02
CA LYS A 304 -25.59 15.41 25.16
C LYS A 304 -24.57 15.67 26.28
N ALA A 305 -24.14 16.93 26.48
CA ALA A 305 -23.24 17.30 27.57
C ALA A 305 -23.95 17.31 28.94
N HIS A 306 -25.19 17.77 29.00
CA HIS A 306 -26.02 17.78 30.20
C HIS A 306 -26.33 16.36 30.68
N ASP A 307 -26.65 15.44 29.77
CA ASP A 307 -26.84 14.02 30.08
C ASP A 307 -25.57 13.36 30.65
N ALA A 308 -24.40 13.93 30.39
CA ALA A 308 -23.12 13.52 30.93
C ALA A 308 -22.68 14.31 32.18
N ASP A 309 -23.58 15.10 32.79
CA ASP A 309 -23.35 15.96 33.95
C ASP A 309 -22.22 17.02 33.75
N ILE A 310 -22.05 17.48 32.51
CA ILE A 310 -21.08 18.52 32.14
C ILE A 310 -21.80 19.86 31.99
N SER A 311 -21.35 20.87 32.73
CA SER A 311 -21.88 22.23 32.59
C SER A 311 -21.40 22.88 31.29
N THR A 312 -22.26 23.62 30.60
CA THR A 312 -21.92 24.32 29.36
C THR A 312 -22.22 25.82 29.47
N GLN A 313 -21.34 26.65 28.92
CA GLN A 313 -21.55 28.10 28.79
C GLN A 313 -21.35 28.52 27.34
N ILE A 314 -22.36 29.16 26.76
CA ILE A 314 -22.37 29.50 25.33
C ILE A 314 -22.54 30.99 25.15
N SER A 315 -21.68 31.56 24.30
CA SER A 315 -21.80 32.94 23.85
C SER A 315 -21.61 32.98 22.34
N VAL A 316 -22.67 33.34 21.64
CA VAL A 316 -22.63 33.56 20.19
C VAL A 316 -22.88 35.04 19.93
N THR A 317 -21.86 35.72 19.42
CA THR A 317 -21.91 37.16 19.07
C THR A 317 -21.81 37.38 17.57
N ALA A 318 -21.55 36.33 16.78
CA ALA A 318 -21.57 36.38 15.33
C ALA A 318 -23.01 36.60 14.82
N THR A 319 -23.17 37.56 13.90
CA THR A 319 -24.51 37.98 13.40
C THR A 319 -24.71 37.67 11.91
N ASP A 320 -23.64 37.65 11.11
CA ASP A 320 -23.68 37.32 9.69
C ASP A 320 -23.03 35.96 9.38
N PHE A 321 -23.82 35.05 8.81
CA PHE A 321 -23.39 33.72 8.38
C PHE A 321 -23.49 33.53 6.86
N SER A 322 -23.90 34.57 6.11
CA SER A 322 -24.23 34.51 4.69
C SER A 322 -23.03 34.16 3.80
N SER A 323 -21.82 34.50 4.24
CA SER A 323 -20.57 34.25 3.52
C SER A 323 -20.06 32.81 3.61
N TYR A 324 -20.76 31.92 4.33
CA TYR A 324 -20.31 30.55 4.60
C TYR A 324 -21.36 29.51 4.25
N ARG A 325 -20.90 28.33 3.81
CA ARG A 325 -21.77 27.15 3.71
C ARG A 325 -22.10 26.65 5.11
N ILE A 326 -23.37 26.77 5.46
CA ILE A 326 -23.88 26.45 6.80
C ILE A 326 -23.64 24.97 7.16
N THR A 327 -23.70 24.08 6.18
CA THR A 327 -23.39 22.64 6.35
C THR A 327 -21.96 22.40 6.82
N ASP A 328 -20.98 23.11 6.27
CA ASP A 328 -19.57 22.97 6.62
C ASP A 328 -19.32 23.51 8.03
N LEU A 329 -19.95 24.64 8.35
CA LEU A 329 -19.88 25.25 9.68
C LEU A 329 -20.51 24.33 10.75
N CYS A 330 -21.67 23.74 10.46
CA CYS A 330 -22.32 22.77 11.34
C CYS A 330 -21.46 21.52 11.55
N SER A 331 -20.80 21.00 10.50
CA SER A 331 -19.90 19.84 10.61
C SER A 331 -18.67 20.15 11.48
N LEU A 332 -18.07 21.33 11.31
CA LEU A 332 -16.95 21.80 12.14
C LEU A 332 -17.36 21.94 13.61
N LEU A 333 -18.51 22.55 13.88
CA LEU A 333 -19.08 22.67 15.23
C LEU A 333 -19.34 21.31 15.86
N ALA A 334 -20.00 20.40 15.14
CA ALA A 334 -20.30 19.05 15.62
C ALA A 334 -19.03 18.28 16.01
N ASN A 335 -18.03 18.25 15.12
CA ASN A 335 -16.76 17.57 15.39
C ASN A 335 -16.01 18.18 16.58
N ALA A 336 -16.00 19.51 16.71
CA ALA A 336 -15.29 20.18 17.78
C ALA A 336 -15.99 19.99 19.14
N LEU A 337 -17.32 20.05 19.18
CA LEU A 337 -18.12 19.80 20.39
C LEU A 337 -18.03 18.34 20.83
N GLU A 338 -18.11 17.40 19.88
CA GLU A 338 -17.98 15.98 20.14
C GLU A 338 -16.61 15.65 20.74
N ASN A 339 -15.54 16.20 20.18
CA ASN A 339 -14.19 16.04 20.72
C ASN A 339 -14.07 16.60 22.14
N ALA A 340 -14.66 17.78 22.40
CA ALA A 340 -14.62 18.38 23.73
C ALA A 340 -15.38 17.54 24.77
N ILE A 341 -16.59 17.08 24.44
CA ILE A 341 -17.41 16.22 25.31
C ILE A 341 -16.72 14.89 25.56
N ASN A 342 -16.20 14.23 24.52
CA ASN A 342 -15.51 12.95 24.66
C ASN A 342 -14.24 13.07 25.52
N SER A 343 -13.49 14.18 25.39
CA SER A 343 -12.35 14.44 26.27
C SER A 343 -12.79 14.63 27.72
N CYS A 344 -13.90 15.34 27.97
CA CYS A 344 -14.48 15.43 29.31
C CYS A 344 -14.93 14.07 29.84
N ILE A 345 -15.56 13.20 29.05
CA ILE A 345 -15.99 11.88 29.50
C ILE A 345 -14.76 10.99 29.83
N LYS A 346 -13.75 10.94 28.96
CA LYS A 346 -12.53 10.13 29.19
C LYS A 346 -11.71 10.55 30.41
N GLN A 347 -11.72 11.84 30.75
CA GLN A 347 -11.11 12.35 31.97
C GLN A 347 -11.94 12.04 33.23
N HIS A 348 -13.20 11.61 33.09
CA HIS A 348 -14.05 11.20 34.22
C HIS A 348 -13.64 9.79 34.70
N ASP A 349 -13.29 8.91 33.76
CA ASP A 349 -12.87 7.53 34.05
C ASP A 349 -11.45 7.42 34.63
N ASN A 350 -10.58 8.40 34.35
CA ASN A 350 -9.18 8.40 34.79
C ASN A 350 -8.94 9.51 35.82
N ALA A 351 -9.23 9.22 37.10
CA ALA A 351 -8.80 9.95 38.30
C ALA A 351 -9.12 11.46 38.40
N ALA A 352 -10.24 11.80 39.04
CA ALA A 352 -10.37 13.02 39.86
C ALA A 352 -11.50 12.87 40.91
N PRO A 353 -11.44 13.55 42.08
CA PRO A 353 -12.44 13.44 43.14
C PRO A 353 -13.82 13.90 42.67
N LYS A 354 -14.89 13.36 43.29
CA LYS A 354 -16.32 13.62 43.01
C LYS A 354 -16.79 15.10 43.07
N ASP A 355 -15.90 16.06 43.30
CA ASP A 355 -16.22 17.48 43.48
C ASP A 355 -15.74 18.42 42.35
N ASN A 356 -15.09 17.91 41.30
CA ASN A 356 -14.63 18.77 40.20
C ASN A 356 -15.73 18.95 39.13
N LYS A 357 -16.52 20.02 39.25
CA LYS A 357 -17.45 20.44 38.19
C LYS A 357 -16.67 20.87 36.94
N ARG A 358 -17.06 20.34 35.78
CA ARG A 358 -16.42 20.61 34.48
C ARG A 358 -17.29 21.56 33.68
N LEU A 359 -16.65 22.55 33.07
CA LEU A 359 -17.33 23.58 32.30
C LEU A 359 -16.75 23.63 30.88
N ILE A 360 -17.59 23.37 29.88
CA ILE A 360 -17.25 23.62 28.47
C ILE A 360 -17.75 25.01 28.10
N THR A 361 -16.85 25.89 27.69
CA THR A 361 -17.18 27.24 27.20
C THR A 361 -17.06 27.28 25.68
N ILE A 362 -18.14 27.68 25.00
CA ILE A 362 -18.21 27.79 23.55
C ILE A 362 -18.42 29.26 23.20
N LYS A 363 -17.50 29.82 22.41
CA LYS A 363 -17.58 31.19 21.91
C LYS A 363 -17.53 31.19 20.39
N LEU A 364 -18.57 31.76 19.78
CA LEU A 364 -18.66 31.98 18.35
C LEU A 364 -18.71 33.49 18.10
N PHE A 365 -17.63 34.06 17.58
CA PHE A 365 -17.49 35.51 17.42
C PHE A 365 -16.82 35.86 16.09
N GLU A 366 -16.98 37.10 15.66
CA GLU A 366 -16.38 37.62 14.44
C GLU A 366 -15.12 38.44 14.75
N LYS A 367 -14.05 38.19 14.00
CA LYS A 367 -12.81 38.99 14.08
C LYS A 367 -12.19 39.09 12.68
N ASN A 368 -11.93 40.32 12.22
CA ASN A 368 -11.36 40.60 10.89
C ASN A 368 -12.16 39.95 9.73
N ASN A 369 -13.49 40.11 9.70
CA ASN A 369 -14.38 39.50 8.69
C ASN A 369 -14.30 37.96 8.62
N LYS A 370 -13.88 37.30 9.70
CA LYS A 370 -13.84 35.84 9.80
C LYS A 370 -14.58 35.37 11.03
N ILE A 371 -15.37 34.31 10.87
CA ILE A 371 -15.97 33.60 11.99
C ILE A 371 -14.89 32.82 12.72
N CYS A 372 -14.78 33.05 14.02
CA CYS A 372 -13.87 32.35 14.93
C CYS A 372 -14.69 31.47 15.88
N ILE A 373 -14.27 30.20 16.00
CA ILE A 373 -14.86 29.23 16.92
C ILE A 373 -13.82 28.96 18.02
N ASN A 374 -14.18 29.22 19.27
CA ASN A 374 -13.34 28.91 20.41
C ASN A 374 -14.11 28.00 21.37
N ILE A 375 -13.55 26.81 21.62
CA ILE A 375 -14.09 25.84 22.56
C ILE A 375 -13.01 25.57 23.60
N ALA A 376 -13.31 25.90 24.86
CA ALA A 376 -12.40 25.74 25.98
C ALA A 376 -13.03 24.83 27.04
N ILE A 377 -12.19 23.96 27.63
CA ILE A 377 -12.58 23.07 28.72
C ILE A 377 -11.95 23.60 30.00
N HIS A 378 -12.77 23.84 31.02
CA HIS A 378 -12.33 24.30 32.33
C HIS A 378 -12.66 23.26 33.41
N THR A 379 -11.71 23.03 34.29
CA THR A 379 -11.89 22.25 35.52
C THR A 379 -11.98 23.20 36.70
N LEU A 380 -13.16 23.31 37.32
CA LEU A 380 -13.34 24.13 38.52
C LEU A 380 -12.84 23.31 39.72
N ARG A 381 -11.74 23.76 40.33
CA ARG A 381 -11.23 23.23 41.59
C ARG A 381 -11.73 24.13 42.72
N ASN A 382 -12.34 23.56 43.75
CA ASN A 382 -12.88 24.33 44.88
C ASN A 382 -11.73 25.12 45.57
N PRO A 383 -11.87 26.43 45.89
CA PRO A 383 -10.75 27.28 46.31
C PRO A 383 -10.12 26.95 47.68
N ASP A 384 -10.71 26.07 48.49
CA ASP A 384 -10.27 25.82 49.88
C ASP A 384 -9.04 24.92 50.03
N SER A 385 -8.30 24.64 48.95
CA SER A 385 -7.10 23.78 48.98
C SER A 385 -5.81 24.46 48.53
N ALA A 386 -5.68 25.77 48.78
CA ALA A 386 -4.39 26.46 48.70
C ALA A 386 -3.60 26.29 50.01
N THR A 387 -3.23 25.05 50.35
CA THR A 387 -2.22 24.81 51.38
C THR A 387 -0.84 24.97 50.73
N ARG A 388 -0.16 26.05 51.14
CA ARG A 388 1.28 26.29 51.05
C ARG A 388 2.08 24.99 51.01
N PHE A 389 3.07 24.88 50.13
CA PHE A 389 4.41 24.41 50.53
C PHE A 389 5.48 24.99 49.59
N LEU A 390 6.61 25.28 50.24
CA LEU A 390 7.90 25.76 49.75
C LEU A 390 8.52 24.85 48.68
#